data_AF-D6V811-F1
#
_entry.id   AF-D6V811-F1
#
_cell.length_a   1.000
_cell.length_b   1.000
_cell.length_c   1.000
_cell.angle_alpha   90.00
_cell.angle_beta   90.00
_cell.angle_gamma   90.00
#
_symmetry.space_group_name_H-M   'P 1'
#
loop_
_entity.id
_entity.type
_entity.pdbx_description
1 polymer ?
#
loop_
_entity_poly.entity_id
_entity_poly.type
_entity_poly.pdbx_seq_one_letter_code
_entity_poly.pdbx_strand_id
1 'polypeptide(L)'
;MSRAIASALLFASSIIITSAAHAQDAQGPYGTAKFESYADIDTVKQLEVVWDFNFQDPKMVNVALNNLSALMKATSDFGPKEIDPVKVVIVSHGPEVVLWAKKNYTKYKNIVDRAASFAKQGVRFEICRNDAAALGFKPEDLHGFVTVIPAGPYALTYWQNKGYAYIAVGATMPTPPISDYNKADLGK
;
A
#
# COMPACT_ATOMS: atom_id res chain seq x y z
N MET A 1 -10.57 9.31 -96.12
CA MET A 1 -11.31 8.05 -95.87
C MET A 1 -10.56 7.23 -94.83
N SER A 2 -11.30 6.60 -93.91
CA SER A 2 -10.88 5.56 -92.96
C SER A 2 -10.48 5.97 -91.52
N ARG A 3 -11.53 6.00 -90.68
CA ARG A 3 -11.73 5.37 -89.35
C ARG A 3 -10.56 5.29 -88.34
N ALA A 4 -10.79 5.82 -87.14
CA ALA A 4 -10.39 5.23 -85.85
C ALA A 4 -11.27 5.79 -84.70
N ILE A 5 -12.29 5.05 -84.25
CA ILE A 5 -12.43 4.46 -82.90
C ILE A 5 -12.43 5.50 -81.76
N ALA A 6 -13.64 5.90 -81.36
CA ALA A 6 -13.88 6.55 -80.07
C ALA A 6 -13.91 5.48 -78.97
N SER A 7 -12.86 5.44 -78.14
CA SER A 7 -12.87 4.65 -76.89
C SER A 7 -13.40 5.53 -75.77
N ALA A 8 -14.57 5.18 -75.23
CA ALA A 8 -15.13 5.80 -74.05
C ALA A 8 -14.29 5.40 -72.82
N LEU A 9 -13.55 6.35 -72.24
CA LEU A 9 -12.95 6.17 -70.92
C LEU A 9 -14.02 6.42 -69.84
N LEU A 10 -14.38 5.34 -69.15
CA LEU A 10 -15.13 5.37 -67.90
C LEU A 10 -14.26 5.96 -66.79
N PHE A 11 -14.56 7.18 -66.34
CA PHE A 11 -14.04 7.71 -65.08
C PHE A 11 -14.85 7.12 -63.93
N ALA A 12 -14.33 6.07 -63.30
CA ALA A 12 -14.85 5.57 -62.03
C ALA A 12 -14.30 6.45 -60.89
N SER A 13 -15.05 7.48 -60.49
CA SER A 13 -14.81 8.23 -59.27
C SER A 13 -15.39 7.45 -58.08
N SER A 14 -14.58 6.59 -57.46
CA SER A 14 -14.95 5.93 -56.21
C SER A 14 -14.26 6.61 -55.03
N ILE A 15 -15.11 7.19 -54.20
CA ILE A 15 -14.88 7.98 -52.99
C ILE A 15 -13.96 7.21 -52.03
N ILE A 16 -12.82 7.81 -51.67
CA ILE A 16 -12.01 7.37 -50.54
C ILE A 16 -12.75 7.83 -49.28
N ILE A 17 -13.52 6.91 -48.69
CA ILE A 17 -14.06 7.09 -47.35
C ILE A 17 -12.86 7.00 -46.40
N THR A 18 -12.28 8.14 -46.05
CA THR A 18 -11.40 8.24 -44.90
C THR A 18 -12.26 8.00 -43.67
N SER A 19 -12.26 6.76 -43.17
CA SER A 19 -12.70 6.47 -41.82
C SER A 19 -11.72 7.16 -40.87
N ALA A 20 -12.00 8.43 -40.57
CA ALA A 20 -11.57 9.02 -39.32
C ALA A 20 -12.19 8.16 -38.22
N ALA A 21 -11.46 7.14 -37.78
CA ALA A 21 -11.78 6.42 -36.57
C ALA A 21 -11.91 7.49 -35.49
N HIS A 22 -13.14 7.70 -35.03
CA HIS A 22 -13.42 8.50 -33.86
C HIS A 22 -12.55 7.95 -32.73
N ALA A 23 -11.48 8.66 -32.39
CA ALA A 23 -10.99 8.65 -31.04
C ALA A 23 -12.17 9.20 -30.21
N GLN A 24 -13.02 8.29 -29.71
CA GLN A 24 -14.00 8.64 -28.70
C GLN A 24 -13.21 9.27 -27.57
N ASP A 25 -13.51 10.54 -27.29
CA ASP A 25 -13.06 11.24 -26.09
C ASP A 25 -13.19 10.28 -24.91
N ALA A 26 -12.06 9.84 -24.37
CA ALA A 26 -11.98 8.94 -23.24
C ALA A 26 -12.36 9.65 -21.92
N GLN A 27 -13.20 10.69 -22.03
CA GLN A 27 -13.74 11.45 -20.92
C GLN A 27 -15.04 10.78 -20.50
N GLY A 28 -15.05 10.22 -19.29
CA GLY A 28 -16.30 9.83 -18.64
C GLY A 28 -17.25 11.03 -18.52
N PRO A 29 -18.53 10.79 -18.17
CA PRO A 29 -19.54 11.86 -18.09
C PRO A 29 -19.22 12.96 -17.07
N TYR A 30 -18.22 12.74 -16.22
CA TYR A 30 -17.76 13.67 -15.19
C TYR A 30 -16.31 14.15 -15.39
N GLY A 31 -15.79 14.04 -16.62
CA GLY A 31 -14.42 14.42 -16.96
C GLY A 31 -13.37 13.41 -16.53
N THR A 32 -12.11 13.86 -16.47
CA THR A 32 -10.93 13.04 -16.16
C THR A 32 -10.27 13.55 -14.87
N ALA A 33 -9.97 12.64 -13.94
CA ALA A 33 -9.24 12.98 -12.73
C ALA A 33 -7.82 13.47 -13.04
N LYS A 34 -7.31 14.43 -12.26
CA LYS A 34 -5.90 14.83 -12.27
C LYS A 34 -5.17 14.25 -11.07
N PHE A 35 -3.88 13.96 -11.23
CA PHE A 35 -3.00 13.73 -10.11
C PHE A 35 -2.58 15.08 -9.49
N GLU A 36 -2.69 15.19 -8.18
CA GLU A 36 -2.28 16.37 -7.41
C GLU A 36 -1.85 15.91 -6.01
N SER A 37 -0.74 16.43 -5.51
CA SER A 37 -0.32 16.26 -4.11
C SER A 37 -0.97 17.34 -3.22
N TYR A 38 -0.83 17.22 -1.89
CA TYR A 38 -1.29 18.24 -0.95
C TYR A 38 -0.47 19.52 -1.09
N ALA A 39 -1.16 20.63 -1.41
CA ALA A 39 -0.52 21.93 -1.68
C ALA A 39 0.22 22.51 -0.45
N ASP A 40 -0.18 22.11 0.74
CA ASP A 40 0.34 22.55 2.03
C ASP A 40 1.21 21.49 2.72
N ILE A 41 1.66 20.45 2.01
CA ILE A 41 2.46 19.37 2.60
C ILE A 41 3.74 19.88 3.27
N ASP A 42 4.34 20.95 2.76
CA ASP A 42 5.55 21.55 3.34
C ASP A 42 5.28 22.26 4.68
N THR A 43 4.02 22.47 5.07
CA THR A 43 3.65 22.98 6.40
C THR A 43 3.59 21.87 7.45
N VAL A 44 3.48 20.62 7.01
CA VAL A 44 3.53 19.44 7.87
C VAL A 44 5.00 19.12 8.14
N LYS A 45 5.43 19.16 9.40
CA LYS A 45 6.83 18.86 9.75
C LYS A 45 7.14 17.38 9.67
N GLN A 46 6.22 16.54 10.11
CA GLN A 46 6.44 15.10 10.25
C GLN A 46 5.12 14.36 10.20
N LEU A 47 5.09 13.24 9.49
CA LEU A 47 3.99 12.28 9.53
C LEU A 47 4.22 11.32 10.69
N GLU A 48 3.46 11.46 11.78
CA GLU A 48 3.54 10.59 12.95
C GLU A 48 2.36 9.62 12.94
N VAL A 49 2.63 8.31 12.83
CA VAL A 49 1.58 7.29 12.68
C VAL A 49 1.79 6.10 13.60
N VAL A 50 0.71 5.61 14.19
CA VAL A 50 0.67 4.37 14.96
C VAL A 50 -0.27 3.37 14.29
N TRP A 51 0.26 2.22 13.92
CA TRP A 51 -0.43 1.18 13.16
C TRP A 51 -0.89 0.07 14.10
N ASP A 52 -2.18 -0.24 14.04
CA ASP A 52 -2.78 -1.37 14.73
C ASP A 52 -2.62 -2.64 13.88
N PHE A 53 -1.75 -3.55 14.33
CA PHE A 53 -1.66 -4.91 13.82
C PHE A 53 -2.40 -5.85 14.77
N ASN A 54 -3.50 -6.40 14.28
CA ASN A 54 -4.29 -7.43 14.94
C ASN A 54 -4.92 -8.33 13.87
N PHE A 55 -4.14 -9.30 13.37
CA PHE A 55 -4.50 -10.10 12.21
C PHE A 55 -4.77 -11.55 12.59
N GLN A 56 -5.86 -12.10 12.04
CA GLN A 56 -6.19 -13.52 12.24
C GLN A 56 -5.14 -14.45 11.62
N ASP A 57 -4.68 -14.17 10.40
CA ASP A 57 -3.55 -14.87 9.78
C ASP A 57 -2.25 -14.05 9.97
N PRO A 58 -1.23 -14.59 10.66
CA PRO A 58 0.08 -13.95 10.81
C PRO A 58 0.73 -13.50 9.49
N LYS A 59 0.40 -14.15 8.36
CA LYS A 59 0.94 -13.78 7.04
C LYS A 59 0.42 -12.42 6.54
N MET A 60 -0.69 -11.93 7.08
CA MET A 60 -1.24 -10.63 6.70
C MET A 60 -0.33 -9.46 7.09
N VAL A 61 0.60 -9.66 8.03
CA VAL A 61 1.67 -8.70 8.30
C VAL A 61 2.41 -8.34 7.00
N ASN A 62 2.66 -9.29 6.10
CA ASN A 62 3.34 -8.99 4.83
C ASN A 62 2.54 -8.06 3.91
N VAL A 63 1.21 -8.18 3.92
CA VAL A 63 0.33 -7.29 3.15
C VAL A 63 0.31 -5.90 3.80
N ALA A 64 0.22 -5.83 5.12
CA ALA A 64 0.31 -4.55 5.85
C ALA A 64 1.67 -3.84 5.61
N LEU A 65 2.77 -4.60 5.53
CA LEU A 65 4.09 -4.05 5.19
C LEU A 65 4.16 -3.47 3.75
N ASN A 66 3.26 -3.85 2.83
CA ASN A 66 3.14 -3.17 1.53
C ASN A 66 2.59 -1.76 1.69
N ASN A 67 1.60 -1.58 2.57
CA ASN A 67 1.04 -0.25 2.85
C ASN A 67 2.08 0.62 3.56
N LEU A 68 2.89 0.03 4.46
CA LEU A 68 4.05 0.73 5.02
C LEU A 68 5.06 1.13 3.94
N SER A 69 5.42 0.21 3.04
CA SER A 69 6.27 0.54 1.88
C SER A 69 5.71 1.72 1.07
N ALA A 70 4.39 1.73 0.84
CA ALA A 70 3.71 2.80 0.12
C ALA A 70 3.76 4.13 0.88
N LEU A 71 3.54 4.13 2.21
CA LEU A 71 3.71 5.31 3.06
C LEU A 71 5.14 5.86 2.97
N MET A 72 6.15 5.00 3.17
CA MET A 72 7.55 5.43 3.13
C MET A 72 7.91 6.00 1.76
N LYS A 73 7.48 5.35 0.67
CA LYS A 73 7.71 5.82 -0.69
C LYS A 73 6.99 7.14 -0.98
N ALA A 74 5.71 7.26 -0.67
CA ALA A 74 4.95 8.49 -0.87
C ALA A 74 5.51 9.65 -0.02
N THR A 75 5.98 9.37 1.19
CA THR A 75 6.67 10.38 2.02
C THR A 75 7.96 10.83 1.36
N SER A 76 8.77 9.90 0.83
CA SER A 76 10.00 10.25 0.12
C SER A 76 9.74 11.07 -1.15
N ASP A 77 8.69 10.72 -1.91
CA ASP A 77 8.39 11.36 -3.20
C ASP A 77 7.70 12.72 -3.01
N PHE A 78 6.76 12.81 -2.05
CA PHE A 78 5.81 13.92 -1.93
C PHE A 78 5.69 14.52 -0.53
N GLY A 79 6.23 13.87 0.50
CA GLY A 79 6.05 14.25 1.89
C GLY A 79 6.89 15.45 2.34
N PRO A 80 6.85 15.73 3.66
CA PRO A 80 7.64 16.79 4.31
C PRO A 80 9.12 16.75 3.90
N LYS A 81 9.77 17.92 3.85
CA LYS A 81 11.20 18.04 3.48
C LYS A 81 12.16 18.04 4.67
N GLU A 82 11.64 17.74 5.86
CA GLU A 82 12.44 17.60 7.07
C GLU A 82 13.34 16.35 7.03
N ILE A 83 14.40 16.34 7.86
CA ILE A 83 15.39 15.25 7.92
C ILE A 83 14.75 13.90 8.33
N ASP A 84 13.72 13.96 9.18
CA ASP A 84 12.93 12.81 9.63
C ASP A 84 11.46 13.07 9.27
N PRO A 85 11.03 12.87 8.02
CA PRO A 85 9.72 13.30 7.58
C PRO A 85 8.59 12.36 8.01
N VAL A 86 8.91 11.19 8.58
CA VAL A 86 7.94 10.17 9.00
C VAL A 86 8.42 9.37 10.20
N LYS A 87 7.56 9.27 11.22
CA LYS A 87 7.71 8.33 12.35
C LYS A 87 6.61 7.30 12.33
N VAL A 88 7.01 6.04 12.38
CA VAL A 88 6.07 4.91 12.38
C VAL A 88 6.27 4.08 13.64
N VAL A 89 5.17 3.84 14.33
CA VAL A 89 5.07 2.80 15.35
C VAL A 89 4.08 1.75 14.88
N ILE A 90 4.45 0.48 14.97
CA ILE A 90 3.58 -0.65 14.76
C ILE A 90 3.33 -1.30 16.11
N VAL A 91 2.07 -1.43 16.49
CA VAL A 91 1.65 -2.18 17.68
C VAL A 91 1.04 -3.49 17.21
N SER A 92 1.71 -4.61 17.50
CA SER A 92 1.23 -5.96 17.18
C SER A 92 0.65 -6.62 18.42
N HIS A 93 -0.62 -6.97 18.35
CA HIS A 93 -1.44 -7.43 19.47
C HIS A 93 -2.56 -8.40 19.03
N GLY A 94 -2.18 -9.39 18.22
CA GLY A 94 -3.07 -10.48 17.83
C GLY A 94 -2.34 -11.81 17.63
N PRO A 95 -3.00 -12.78 16.96
CA PRO A 95 -2.38 -14.06 16.60
C PRO A 95 -1.07 -13.92 15.83
N GLU A 96 -0.87 -12.81 15.12
CA GLU A 96 0.37 -12.53 14.39
C GLU A 96 1.60 -12.36 15.28
N VAL A 97 1.44 -12.20 16.61
CA VAL A 97 2.57 -12.11 17.55
C VAL A 97 3.50 -13.32 17.47
N VAL A 98 3.01 -14.49 17.05
CA VAL A 98 3.84 -15.68 16.79
C VAL A 98 4.96 -15.42 15.77
N LEU A 99 4.79 -14.44 14.88
CA LEU A 99 5.76 -14.06 13.86
C LEU A 99 7.06 -13.52 14.47
N TRP A 100 6.95 -12.83 15.61
CA TRP A 100 8.08 -12.16 16.25
C TRP A 100 8.94 -13.09 17.10
N ALA A 101 8.50 -14.33 17.32
CA ALA A 101 9.24 -15.32 18.10
C ALA A 101 10.39 -15.93 17.28
N LYS A 102 11.61 -15.92 17.86
CA LYS A 102 12.83 -16.44 17.21
C LYS A 102 12.69 -17.88 16.71
N LYS A 103 11.96 -18.73 17.45
CA LYS A 103 11.71 -20.13 17.08
C LYS A 103 10.95 -20.29 15.77
N ASN A 104 10.15 -19.29 15.40
CA ASN A 104 9.33 -19.30 14.18
C ASN A 104 10.02 -18.59 13.00
N TYR A 105 11.25 -18.12 13.18
CA TYR A 105 11.97 -17.35 12.17
C TYR A 105 12.03 -18.06 10.82
N THR A 106 12.40 -19.34 10.76
CA THR A 106 12.46 -20.09 9.49
C THR A 106 11.12 -20.10 8.75
N LYS A 107 10.01 -20.18 9.49
CA LYS A 107 8.65 -20.20 8.91
C LYS A 107 8.23 -18.84 8.35
N TYR A 108 8.61 -17.75 9.01
CA TYR A 108 8.20 -16.39 8.65
C TYR A 108 9.34 -15.51 8.14
N LYS A 109 10.47 -16.11 7.73
CA LYS A 109 11.74 -15.44 7.43
C LYS A 109 11.56 -14.21 6.56
N ASN A 110 10.84 -14.35 5.44
CA ASN A 110 10.63 -13.26 4.49
C ASN A 110 9.91 -12.05 5.10
N ILE A 111 8.96 -12.29 6.01
CA ILE A 111 8.20 -11.22 6.66
C ILE A 111 9.03 -10.59 7.79
N VAL A 112 9.72 -11.42 8.59
CA VAL A 112 10.58 -10.95 9.69
C VAL A 112 11.75 -10.13 9.15
N ASP A 113 12.42 -10.58 8.09
CA ASP A 113 13.54 -9.85 7.48
C ASP A 113 13.10 -8.49 6.93
N ARG A 114 11.90 -8.45 6.34
CA ARG A 114 11.30 -7.21 5.84
C ARG A 114 10.91 -6.26 6.98
N ALA A 115 10.33 -6.78 8.07
CA ALA A 115 10.07 -5.97 9.26
C ALA A 115 11.37 -5.43 9.88
N ALA A 116 12.41 -6.27 9.97
CA ALA A 116 13.72 -5.88 10.49
C ALA A 116 14.38 -4.80 9.60
N SER A 117 14.18 -4.82 8.28
CA SER A 117 14.70 -3.77 7.39
C SER A 117 13.99 -2.43 7.61
N PHE A 118 12.68 -2.43 7.92
CA PHE A 118 11.97 -1.23 8.36
C PHE A 118 12.43 -0.75 9.74
N ALA A 119 12.71 -1.67 10.66
CA ALA A 119 13.24 -1.31 11.98
C ALA A 119 14.60 -0.60 11.87
N LYS A 120 15.46 -1.03 10.94
CA LYS A 120 16.72 -0.34 10.61
C LYS A 120 16.52 1.07 10.04
N GLN A 121 15.35 1.35 9.46
CA GLN A 121 14.96 2.67 8.96
C GLN A 121 14.26 3.54 10.01
N GLY A 122 14.16 3.07 11.26
CA GLY A 122 13.56 3.83 12.37
C GLY A 122 12.12 3.44 12.72
N VAL A 123 11.50 2.48 12.01
CA VAL A 123 10.16 2.00 12.36
C VAL A 123 10.21 1.23 13.69
N ARG A 124 9.37 1.62 14.64
CA ARG A 124 9.29 0.94 15.94
C ARG A 124 8.28 -0.21 15.88
N PHE A 125 8.70 -1.40 16.29
CA PHE A 125 7.81 -2.55 16.44
C PHE A 125 7.58 -2.81 17.93
N GLU A 126 6.35 -2.63 18.38
CA GLU A 126 5.93 -2.80 19.77
C GLU A 126 4.96 -3.99 19.88
N ILE A 127 5.29 -4.96 20.73
CA ILE A 127 4.59 -6.23 20.83
C ILE A 127 3.84 -6.29 22.16
N CYS A 128 2.55 -6.62 22.10
CA CYS A 128 1.72 -6.79 23.29
C CYS A 128 2.27 -7.89 24.20
N ARG A 129 2.65 -7.54 25.43
CA ARG A 129 3.08 -8.49 26.45
C ARG A 129 2.02 -9.54 26.77
N ASN A 130 0.74 -9.13 26.82
CA ASN A 130 -0.35 -10.05 27.18
C ASN A 130 -0.52 -11.14 26.12
N ASP A 131 -0.52 -10.77 24.83
CA ASP A 131 -0.66 -11.74 23.74
C ASP A 131 0.60 -12.59 23.59
N ALA A 132 1.78 -12.00 23.73
CA ALA A 132 3.03 -12.75 23.78
C ALA A 132 2.98 -13.82 24.88
N ALA A 133 2.56 -13.44 26.09
CA ALA A 133 2.42 -14.38 27.21
C ALA A 133 1.35 -15.45 26.94
N ALA A 134 0.19 -15.08 26.41
CA ALA A 134 -0.89 -16.00 26.06
C ALA A 134 -0.45 -17.04 25.00
N LEU A 135 0.45 -16.64 24.09
CA LEU A 135 1.05 -17.50 23.07
C LEU A 135 2.30 -18.25 23.57
N GLY A 136 2.65 -18.10 24.85
CA GLY A 136 3.76 -18.82 25.49
C GLY A 136 5.14 -18.23 25.20
N PHE A 137 5.23 -16.92 24.96
CA PHE A 137 6.47 -16.20 24.72
C PHE A 137 6.81 -15.23 25.85
N LYS A 138 8.09 -15.15 26.19
CA LYS A 138 8.71 -14.10 27.00
C LYS A 138 9.43 -13.09 26.10
N PRO A 139 9.79 -11.89 26.60
CA PRO A 139 10.55 -10.92 25.80
C PRO A 139 11.82 -11.51 25.18
N GLU A 140 12.54 -12.36 25.91
CA GLU A 140 13.78 -12.96 25.44
C GLU A 140 13.57 -13.99 24.33
N ASP A 141 12.33 -14.43 24.07
CA ASP A 141 11.99 -15.34 22.98
C ASP A 141 11.78 -14.60 21.64
N LEU A 142 11.61 -13.28 21.67
CA LEU A 142 11.31 -12.47 20.50
C LEU A 142 12.58 -11.90 19.83
N HIS A 143 12.45 -11.46 18.59
CA HIS A 143 13.55 -10.84 17.86
C HIS A 143 13.96 -9.49 18.47
N GLY A 144 15.26 -9.22 18.57
CA GLY A 144 15.78 -8.03 19.26
C GLY A 144 15.44 -6.67 18.63
N PHE A 145 14.85 -6.63 17.43
CA PHE A 145 14.38 -5.37 16.82
C PHE A 145 12.97 -4.97 17.30
N VAL A 146 12.26 -5.84 18.02
CA VAL A 146 10.95 -5.55 18.60
C VAL A 146 11.09 -5.18 20.07
N THR A 147 10.13 -4.41 20.59
CA THR A 147 10.03 -4.04 22.01
C THR A 147 8.76 -4.64 22.58
N VAL A 148 8.84 -5.38 23.69
CA VAL A 148 7.64 -5.86 24.39
C VAL A 148 7.08 -4.75 25.28
N ILE A 149 5.83 -4.36 25.04
CA ILE A 149 5.12 -3.28 25.74
C ILE A 149 3.99 -3.82 26.63
N PRO A 150 3.43 -3.04 27.59
CA PRO A 150 2.47 -3.57 28.56
C PRO A 150 1.23 -4.24 27.96
N ALA A 151 0.58 -3.61 26.98
CA ALA A 151 -0.58 -4.16 26.25
C ALA A 151 -0.84 -3.39 24.94
N GLY A 152 -1.38 -4.05 23.92
CA GLY A 152 -1.69 -3.43 22.62
C GLY A 152 -2.56 -2.17 22.72
N PRO A 153 -3.78 -2.25 23.28
CA PRO A 153 -4.65 -1.07 23.46
C PRO A 153 -4.01 0.06 24.27
N TYR A 154 -3.15 -0.28 25.25
CA TYR A 154 -2.41 0.70 26.04
C TYR A 154 -1.40 1.47 25.17
N ALA A 155 -0.61 0.77 24.36
CA ALA A 155 0.36 1.41 23.45
C ALA A 155 -0.34 2.25 22.37
N LEU A 156 -1.41 1.72 21.76
CA LEU A 156 -2.20 2.46 20.76
C LEU A 156 -2.74 3.78 21.35
N THR A 157 -3.28 3.74 22.56
CA THR A 157 -3.79 4.93 23.24
C THR A 157 -2.67 5.89 23.63
N TYR A 158 -1.53 5.36 24.09
CA TYR A 158 -0.34 6.16 24.43
C TYR A 158 0.15 6.98 23.22
N TRP A 159 0.31 6.35 22.06
CA TRP A 159 0.79 7.04 20.86
C TRP A 159 -0.22 8.03 20.30
N GLN A 160 -1.51 7.70 20.30
CA GLN A 160 -2.55 8.67 19.92
C GLN A 160 -2.53 9.92 20.81
N ASN A 161 -2.37 9.77 22.12
CA ASN A 161 -2.23 10.90 23.05
C ASN A 161 -0.92 11.70 22.85
N LYS A 162 0.06 11.16 22.12
CA LYS A 162 1.27 11.88 21.69
C LYS A 162 1.11 12.60 20.35
N GLY A 163 -0.08 12.55 19.73
CA GLY A 163 -0.37 13.19 18.45
C GLY A 163 -0.21 12.28 17.24
N TYR A 164 0.07 10.98 17.43
CA TYR A 164 0.21 10.04 16.32
C TYR A 164 -1.16 9.74 15.72
N ALA A 165 -1.26 9.82 14.39
CA ALA A 165 -2.43 9.38 13.67
C ALA A 165 -2.57 7.86 13.79
N TYR A 166 -3.75 7.42 14.20
CA TYR A 166 -4.08 6.00 14.30
C TYR A 166 -4.43 5.42 12.93
N ILE A 167 -3.72 4.37 12.53
CA ILE A 167 -3.97 3.64 11.30
C ILE A 167 -4.50 2.25 11.66
N ALA A 168 -5.82 2.09 11.53
CA ALA A 168 -6.47 0.79 11.59
C ALA A 168 -6.22 0.05 10.27
N VAL A 169 -5.17 -0.76 10.21
CA VAL A 169 -4.84 -1.56 9.01
C VAL A 169 -5.80 -2.76 8.85
N GLY A 170 -6.59 -3.03 9.90
CA GLY A 170 -7.79 -3.86 9.85
C GLY A 170 -7.81 -4.83 11.01
N ALA A 171 -8.87 -4.76 11.81
CA ALA A 171 -9.12 -5.69 12.92
C ALA A 171 -9.38 -7.15 12.47
N THR A 172 -9.25 -7.48 11.16
CA THR A 172 -9.21 -8.88 10.71
C THR A 172 -8.36 -9.15 9.45
N MET A 173 -8.32 -8.30 8.40
CA MET A 173 -7.45 -8.51 7.23
C MET A 173 -7.14 -7.22 6.43
N PRO A 174 -5.87 -6.91 6.12
CA PRO A 174 -5.50 -5.96 5.07
C PRO A 174 -6.00 -6.43 3.70
N THR A 175 -6.78 -5.60 3.02
CA THR A 175 -7.32 -5.93 1.69
C THR A 175 -6.41 -5.39 0.59
N PRO A 176 -5.88 -6.24 -0.32
CA PRO A 176 -5.18 -5.75 -1.50
C PRO A 176 -6.15 -4.95 -2.41
N PRO A 177 -5.64 -4.06 -3.27
CA PRO A 177 -6.49 -3.28 -4.19
C PRO A 177 -7.20 -4.15 -5.24
N ILE A 178 -6.76 -5.39 -5.44
CA ILE A 178 -7.36 -6.36 -6.35
C ILE A 178 -7.94 -7.51 -5.52
N SER A 179 -9.19 -7.84 -5.75
CA SER A 179 -9.91 -8.92 -5.09
C SER A 179 -10.84 -9.62 -6.07
N ASP A 180 -11.50 -10.69 -5.63
CA ASP A 180 -12.53 -11.36 -6.43
C ASP A 180 -13.70 -10.44 -6.79
N TYR A 181 -13.92 -9.36 -6.04
CA TYR A 181 -15.00 -8.41 -6.29
C TYR A 181 -14.75 -7.46 -7.45
N ASN A 182 -13.47 -7.14 -7.75
CA ASN A 182 -13.15 -6.18 -8.79
C ASN A 182 -12.25 -6.74 -9.90
N LYS A 183 -11.75 -7.98 -9.78
CA LYS A 183 -10.86 -8.58 -10.79
C LYS A 183 -11.47 -8.59 -12.19
N ALA A 184 -12.78 -8.84 -12.30
CA ALA A 184 -13.50 -8.83 -13.57
C ALA A 184 -13.57 -7.43 -14.19
N ASP A 185 -13.54 -6.38 -13.36
CA ASP A 185 -13.63 -4.99 -13.79
C ASP A 185 -12.29 -4.44 -14.29
N LEU A 186 -11.18 -5.13 -14.04
CA LEU A 186 -9.83 -4.64 -14.37
C LEU A 186 -9.48 -4.80 -15.86
N GLY A 187 -10.26 -5.57 -16.62
CA GLY A 187 -9.98 -5.86 -18.03
C GLY A 187 -8.61 -6.52 -18.26
N LYS A 188 -8.12 -7.26 -17.27
CA LYS A 188 -6.83 -7.98 -17.26
C LYS A 188 -7.04 -9.48 -17.25
#